data_AF-A0A537JYK6-F1
#
_entry.id   AF-A0A537JYK6-F1
#
_cell.length_a   1.000
_cell.length_b   1.000
_cell.length_c   1.000
_cell.angle_alpha   90.00
_cell.angle_beta   90.00
_cell.angle_gamma   90.00
#
_symmetry.space_group_name_H-M   'P 1'
#
loop_
_entity.id
_entity.type
_entity.pdbx_description
1 polymer ?
#
loop_
_entity_poly.entity_id
_entity_poly.type
_entity_poly.pdbx_seq_one_letter_code
_entity_poly.pdbx_strand_id
1 'polypeptide(L)'
;MVTVLRNKMIEIDFHRVLDEILDQAMKMNRSKFANMQIVNRARNTLEIVNQRGFKSEFLEHFSVVSADDGSACGGAMRSKNTVFIRDVKTDESFAPHLQVALNAGFRAVQSTPLISSRGSVIGVISTHFNLPNTFTKKELETFESFCCRAADIIEAFILN
;
A
#
# COMPACT_ATOMS: atom_id res chain seq x y z
N MET A 1 19.75 -22.56 -19.12
CA MET A 1 20.49 -21.95 -17.99
C MET A 1 20.39 -20.42 -17.97
N VAL A 2 20.62 -19.73 -19.10
CA VAL A 2 20.55 -18.25 -19.19
C VAL A 2 19.16 -17.67 -18.87
N THR A 3 18.06 -18.28 -19.33
CA THR A 3 16.69 -17.80 -19.06
C THR A 3 16.30 -17.86 -17.58
N VAL A 4 16.72 -18.91 -16.86
CA VAL A 4 16.44 -19.07 -15.43
C VAL A 4 17.20 -18.03 -14.61
N LEU A 5 18.46 -17.78 -14.96
CA LEU A 5 19.27 -16.73 -14.33
C LEU A 5 18.69 -15.34 -14.60
N ARG A 6 18.22 -15.08 -15.83
CA ARG A 6 17.54 -13.82 -16.21
C ARG A 6 16.26 -13.59 -15.40
N ASN A 7 15.39 -14.60 -15.29
CA ASN A 7 14.14 -14.47 -14.53
C ASN A 7 14.40 -14.20 -13.05
N LYS A 8 15.37 -14.91 -12.46
CA LYS A 8 15.77 -14.70 -11.07
C LYS A 8 16.36 -13.31 -10.83
N MET A 9 17.10 -12.78 -11.80
CA MET A 9 17.66 -11.42 -11.73
C MET A 9 16.55 -10.35 -11.81
N ILE A 10 15.57 -10.52 -12.71
CA ILE A 10 14.39 -9.65 -12.80
C ILE A 10 13.58 -9.67 -11.51
N GLU A 11 13.41 -10.85 -10.90
CA GLU A 11 12.70 -10.98 -9.61
C GLU A 11 13.42 -10.23 -8.49
N ILE A 12 14.76 -10.35 -8.40
CA ILE A 12 15.58 -9.61 -7.42
C ILE A 12 15.45 -8.10 -7.66
N ASP A 13 15.55 -7.65 -8.91
CA ASP A 13 15.43 -6.23 -9.27
C ASP A 13 14.03 -5.70 -8.92
N PHE A 14 12.99 -6.50 -9.16
CA PHE A 14 11.61 -6.13 -8.83
C PHE A 14 11.42 -5.93 -7.33
N HIS A 15 11.85 -6.91 -6.51
CA HIS A 15 11.76 -6.77 -5.05
C HIS A 15 12.51 -5.54 -4.53
N ARG A 16 13.71 -5.28 -5.07
CA ARG A 16 14.50 -4.10 -4.72
C ARG A 16 13.77 -2.80 -5.08
N VAL A 17 13.17 -2.72 -6.26
CA VAL A 17 12.39 -1.56 -6.69
C VAL A 17 11.19 -1.32 -5.75
N LEU A 18 10.46 -2.38 -5.39
CA LEU A 18 9.35 -2.28 -4.44
C LEU A 18 9.83 -1.75 -3.08
N ASP A 19 10.96 -2.24 -2.58
CA ASP A 19 11.56 -1.82 -1.32
C ASP A 19 11.98 -0.34 -1.35
N GLU A 20 12.64 0.11 -2.42
CA GLU A 20 13.05 1.51 -2.59
C GLU A 20 11.83 2.45 -2.66
N ILE A 21 10.76 2.04 -3.36
CA ILE A 21 9.51 2.80 -3.41
C ILE A 21 8.88 2.90 -2.01
N LEU A 22 8.81 1.79 -1.27
CA LEU A 22 8.20 1.78 0.06
C LEU A 22 9.00 2.63 1.07
N ASP A 23 10.33 2.52 1.04
CA ASP A 23 11.21 3.30 1.92
C ASP A 23 11.12 4.81 1.60
N GLN A 24 11.01 5.17 0.32
CA GLN A 24 10.79 6.57 -0.07
C GLN A 24 9.41 7.07 0.34
N ALA A 25 8.36 6.26 0.21
CA ALA A 25 7.02 6.60 0.66
C ALA A 25 6.99 6.92 2.17
N MET A 26 7.68 6.09 2.97
CA MET A 26 7.80 6.30 4.41
C MET A 26 8.54 7.61 4.75
N LYS A 27 9.61 7.93 4.02
CA LYS A 27 10.36 9.19 4.21
C LYS A 27 9.49 10.41 3.90
N MET A 28 8.74 10.38 2.79
CA MET A 28 7.87 11.48 2.38
C MET A 28 6.78 11.76 3.41
N ASN A 29 6.11 10.71 3.92
CA ASN A 29 5.01 10.86 4.85
C ASN A 29 5.46 10.89 6.33
N ARG A 30 6.75 10.64 6.61
CA ARG A 30 7.31 10.49 7.97
C ARG A 30 6.57 9.41 8.79
N SER A 31 6.15 8.33 8.12
CA SER A 31 5.41 7.23 8.75
C SER A 31 6.37 6.25 9.43
N LYS A 32 5.92 5.63 10.52
CA LYS A 32 6.69 4.58 11.21
C LYS A 32 6.50 3.19 10.60
N PHE A 33 5.37 2.96 9.95
CA PHE A 33 5.03 1.69 9.33
C PHE A 33 4.48 1.92 7.94
N ALA A 34 4.73 0.99 7.04
CA ALA A 34 4.11 1.01 5.72
C ALA A 34 4.01 -0.40 5.14
N ASN A 35 3.10 -0.57 4.20
CA ASN A 35 3.05 -1.73 3.33
C ASN A 35 2.64 -1.34 1.92
N MET A 36 3.00 -2.19 0.97
CA MET A 36 2.47 -2.14 -0.38
C MET A 36 1.69 -3.42 -0.66
N GLN A 37 0.55 -3.25 -1.31
CA GLN A 37 -0.25 -4.34 -1.82
C GLN A 37 -0.39 -4.23 -3.34
N ILE A 38 -0.39 -5.37 -4.03
CA ILE A 38 -0.63 -5.46 -5.47
C ILE A 38 -1.97 -6.12 -5.73
N VAL A 39 -2.66 -5.68 -6.79
CA VAL A 39 -3.97 -6.23 -7.18
C VAL A 39 -3.80 -7.61 -7.79
N ASN A 40 -4.42 -8.62 -7.19
CA ASN A 40 -4.73 -9.88 -7.82
C ASN A 40 -6.05 -9.76 -8.59
N ARG A 41 -5.95 -9.61 -9.92
CA ARG A 41 -7.12 -9.40 -10.80
C ARG A 41 -8.05 -10.61 -10.87
N ALA A 42 -7.54 -11.82 -10.72
CA ALA A 42 -8.35 -13.04 -10.80
C ALA A 42 -9.30 -13.16 -9.59
N ARG A 43 -8.86 -12.68 -8.43
CA ARG A 43 -9.61 -12.74 -7.17
C ARG A 43 -10.25 -11.41 -6.78
N ASN A 44 -9.91 -10.32 -7.46
CA ASN A 44 -10.26 -8.95 -7.10
C ASN A 44 -9.86 -8.59 -5.66
N THR A 45 -8.63 -8.95 -5.30
CA THR A 45 -8.07 -8.74 -3.96
C THR A 45 -6.73 -8.02 -4.01
N LEU A 46 -6.34 -7.42 -2.90
CA LEU A 46 -5.01 -6.87 -2.63
C LEU A 46 -4.19 -7.90 -1.86
N GLU A 47 -2.94 -8.11 -2.29
CA GLU A 47 -1.97 -9.00 -1.65
C GLU A 47 -0.72 -8.22 -1.25
N ILE A 48 -0.27 -8.36 0.00
CA ILE A 48 0.92 -7.65 0.50
C ILE A 48 2.18 -8.19 -0.21
N VAL A 49 2.95 -7.30 -0.83
CA VAL A 49 4.21 -7.65 -1.51
C VAL A 49 5.45 -7.19 -0.76
N ASN A 50 5.35 -6.13 0.04
CA ASN A 50 6.40 -5.73 0.98
C ASN A 50 5.84 -4.85 2.12
N GLN A 51 6.61 -4.74 3.20
CA GLN A 51 6.21 -4.05 4.43
C GLN A 51 7.42 -3.53 5.22
N ARG A 52 7.16 -2.61 6.15
CA ARG A 52 8.08 -2.14 7.18
C ARG A 52 7.39 -2.01 8.53
N GLY A 53 8.04 -2.54 9.57
CA GLY A 53 7.68 -2.35 10.97
C GLY A 53 6.50 -3.19 11.48
N PHE A 54 5.86 -4.00 10.63
CA PHE A 54 4.77 -4.88 11.04
C PHE A 54 5.24 -6.28 11.45
N LYS A 55 4.50 -6.87 12.40
CA LYS A 55 4.64 -8.26 12.84
C LYS A 55 3.69 -9.17 12.04
N SER A 56 3.88 -10.48 12.17
CA SER A 56 3.10 -11.50 11.47
C SER A 56 1.58 -11.34 11.65
N GLU A 57 1.10 -11.03 12.85
CA GLU A 57 -0.33 -10.84 13.13
C GLU A 57 -0.98 -9.82 12.16
N PHE A 58 -0.32 -8.70 11.90
CA PHE A 58 -0.81 -7.70 10.94
C PHE A 58 -0.79 -8.25 9.51
N LEU A 59 0.28 -8.95 9.14
CA LEU A 59 0.47 -9.48 7.79
C LEU A 59 -0.51 -10.61 7.47
N GLU A 60 -0.85 -11.43 8.46
CA GLU A 60 -1.86 -12.49 8.35
C GLU A 60 -3.25 -11.87 8.21
N HIS A 61 -3.59 -10.90 9.06
CA HIS A 61 -4.89 -10.20 9.04
C HIS A 61 -5.15 -9.50 7.70
N PHE A 62 -4.13 -8.86 7.12
CA PHE A 62 -4.24 -8.11 5.87
C PHE A 62 -3.61 -8.85 4.66
N SER A 63 -3.40 -10.16 4.79
CA SER A 63 -2.76 -10.98 3.74
C SER A 63 -3.53 -10.92 2.42
N VAL A 64 -4.86 -10.89 2.49
CA VAL A 64 -5.78 -10.76 1.36
C VAL A 64 -6.89 -9.80 1.74
N VAL A 65 -6.97 -8.66 1.06
CA VAL A 65 -8.01 -7.64 1.30
C VAL A 65 -8.88 -7.50 0.06
N SER A 66 -10.20 -7.59 0.21
CA SER A 66 -11.14 -7.40 -0.90
C SER A 66 -11.47 -5.92 -1.14
N ALA A 67 -12.03 -5.59 -2.30
CA ALA A 67 -12.52 -4.24 -2.58
C ALA A 67 -13.63 -3.79 -1.61
N ASP A 68 -14.40 -4.71 -1.07
CA ASP A 68 -15.55 -4.45 -0.19
C ASP A 68 -15.17 -4.41 1.30
N ASP A 69 -13.89 -4.63 1.61
CA ASP A 69 -13.36 -4.56 2.96
C ASP A 69 -13.40 -3.11 3.51
N GLY A 70 -13.65 -2.98 4.82
CA GLY A 70 -13.72 -1.70 5.53
C GLY A 70 -12.38 -1.00 5.73
N SER A 71 -11.27 -1.65 5.38
CA SER A 71 -9.94 -1.04 5.43
C SER A 71 -9.74 0.12 4.46
N ALA A 72 -8.81 1.01 4.80
CA ALA A 72 -8.42 2.12 3.93
C ALA A 72 -7.92 1.64 2.55
N CYS A 73 -7.20 0.51 2.48
CA CYS A 73 -6.68 0.00 1.21
C CYS A 73 -7.77 -0.62 0.34
N GLY A 74 -8.74 -1.33 0.91
CA GLY A 74 -9.94 -1.78 0.19
C GLY A 74 -10.71 -0.59 -0.39
N GLY A 75 -10.95 0.45 0.44
CA GLY A 75 -11.56 1.70 0.01
C GLY A 75 -10.78 2.43 -1.10
N ALA A 76 -9.45 2.48 -1.02
CA ALA A 76 -8.60 3.12 -2.02
C ALA A 76 -8.63 2.39 -3.37
N MET A 77 -8.57 1.05 -3.34
CA MET A 77 -8.70 0.23 -4.56
C MET A 77 -10.07 0.44 -5.22
N ARG A 78 -11.15 0.43 -4.42
CA ARG A 78 -12.53 0.54 -4.92
C ARG A 78 -12.85 1.93 -5.47
N SER A 79 -12.44 2.98 -4.75
CA SER A 79 -12.74 4.37 -5.10
C SER A 79 -11.78 4.97 -6.12
N LYS A 80 -10.61 4.35 -6.34
CA LYS A 80 -9.49 4.91 -7.12
C LYS A 80 -9.04 6.29 -6.62
N ASN A 81 -9.23 6.56 -5.34
CA ASN A 81 -8.81 7.79 -4.68
C ASN A 81 -8.03 7.46 -3.42
N THR A 82 -7.18 8.39 -2.96
CA THR A 82 -6.54 8.24 -1.65
C THR A 82 -7.61 8.24 -0.55
N VAL A 83 -7.50 7.27 0.36
CA VAL A 83 -8.38 7.11 1.53
C VAL A 83 -7.58 7.34 2.80
N PHE A 84 -8.21 8.00 3.77
CA PHE A 84 -7.63 8.31 5.06
C PHE A 84 -8.53 7.84 6.19
N ILE A 85 -7.92 7.18 7.16
CA ILE A 85 -8.50 6.98 8.48
C ILE A 85 -7.69 7.83 9.43
N ARG A 86 -8.30 8.95 9.86
CA ARG A 86 -7.65 9.94 10.73
C ARG A 86 -7.38 9.41 12.13
N ASP A 87 -8.30 8.59 12.63
CA ASP A 87 -8.16 7.87 13.88
C ASP A 87 -8.96 6.56 13.84
N VAL A 88 -8.27 5.43 13.88
CA VAL A 88 -8.86 4.09 13.85
C VAL A 88 -9.82 3.84 15.01
N LYS A 89 -9.69 4.57 16.12
CA LYS A 89 -10.56 4.43 17.29
C LYS A 89 -11.95 5.02 17.09
N THR A 90 -12.10 5.95 16.15
CA THR A 90 -13.35 6.69 15.92
C THR A 90 -13.96 6.45 14.55
N ASP A 91 -13.23 5.77 13.66
CA ASP A 91 -13.70 5.47 12.32
C ASP A 91 -14.54 4.18 12.31
N GLU A 92 -15.84 4.32 12.07
CA GLU A 92 -16.79 3.19 12.09
C GLU A 92 -16.49 2.17 10.98
N SER A 93 -16.02 2.62 9.82
CA SER A 93 -15.71 1.72 8.69
C SER A 93 -14.52 0.81 9.00
N PHE A 94 -13.61 1.29 9.85
CA PHE A 94 -12.44 0.56 10.27
C PHE A 94 -12.62 -0.26 11.56
N ALA A 95 -13.75 -0.13 12.24
CA ALA A 95 -14.02 -0.81 13.50
C ALA A 95 -13.70 -2.33 13.49
N PRO A 96 -13.97 -3.09 12.40
CA PRO A 96 -13.60 -4.51 12.31
C PRO A 96 -12.08 -4.80 12.42
N HIS A 97 -11.24 -3.80 12.12
CA HIS A 97 -9.78 -3.91 12.11
C HIS A 97 -9.11 -3.17 13.29
N LEU A 98 -9.91 -2.65 14.23
CA LEU A 98 -9.38 -1.83 15.33
C LEU A 98 -8.33 -2.59 16.15
N GLN A 99 -8.61 -3.84 16.54
CA GLN A 99 -7.72 -4.58 17.44
C GLN A 99 -6.36 -4.84 16.80
N VAL A 100 -6.31 -5.25 15.53
CA VAL A 100 -5.04 -5.46 14.82
C VAL A 100 -4.26 -4.14 14.68
N ALA A 101 -4.94 -3.01 14.50
CA ALA A 101 -4.29 -1.71 14.43
C ALA A 101 -3.65 -1.29 15.77
N LEU A 102 -4.37 -1.50 16.88
CA LEU A 102 -3.84 -1.22 18.22
C LEU A 102 -2.66 -2.13 18.56
N ASN A 103 -2.73 -3.42 18.22
CA ASN A 103 -1.66 -4.38 18.44
C ASN A 103 -0.42 -4.06 17.58
N ALA A 104 -0.64 -3.62 16.33
CA ALA A 104 0.41 -3.14 15.44
C ALA A 104 0.98 -1.76 15.84
N GLY A 105 0.29 -1.03 16.73
CA GLY A 105 0.76 0.25 17.27
C GLY A 105 0.50 1.45 16.38
N PHE A 106 -0.49 1.40 15.48
CA PHE A 106 -0.91 2.57 14.70
C PHE A 106 -2.30 3.08 15.08
N ARG A 107 -2.53 4.35 14.78
CA ARG A 107 -3.74 5.12 15.07
C ARG A 107 -4.33 5.80 13.85
N ALA A 108 -3.54 6.04 12.80
CA ALA A 108 -4.03 6.56 11.55
C ALA A 108 -3.38 5.82 10.37
N VAL A 109 -4.08 5.80 9.23
CA VAL A 109 -3.57 5.23 7.98
C VAL A 109 -3.99 6.10 6.80
N GLN A 110 -3.05 6.29 5.87
CA GLN A 110 -3.30 6.79 4.52
C GLN A 110 -3.05 5.65 3.55
N SER A 111 -4.02 5.35 2.70
CA SER A 111 -3.88 4.39 1.60
C SER A 111 -4.06 5.12 0.28
N THR A 112 -3.00 5.17 -0.52
CA THR A 112 -2.98 5.83 -1.84
C THR A 112 -2.90 4.76 -2.93
N PRO A 113 -3.83 4.76 -3.90
CA PRO A 113 -3.80 3.78 -4.98
C PRO A 113 -2.62 4.05 -5.93
N LEU A 114 -1.98 2.97 -6.38
CA LEU A 114 -0.98 2.98 -7.44
C LEU A 114 -1.70 2.91 -8.78
N ILE A 115 -2.02 4.07 -9.35
CA ILE A 115 -2.69 4.19 -10.65
C ILE A 115 -1.64 4.57 -11.68
N SER A 116 -1.42 3.68 -12.65
CA SER A 116 -0.53 3.94 -13.79
C SER A 116 -1.06 5.08 -14.67
N SER A 117 -0.17 5.67 -15.47
CA SER A 117 -0.52 6.59 -16.56
C SER A 117 -1.50 6.00 -17.57
N ARG A 118 -1.62 4.67 -17.63
CA ARG A 118 -2.60 3.93 -18.45
C ARG A 118 -3.98 3.79 -17.80
N GLY A 119 -4.15 4.26 -16.57
CA GLY A 119 -5.40 4.21 -15.81
C GLY A 119 -5.65 2.88 -15.09
N SER A 120 -4.72 1.93 -15.16
CA SER A 120 -4.78 0.67 -14.41
C SER A 120 -4.45 0.90 -12.94
N VAL A 121 -5.29 0.39 -12.04
CA VAL A 121 -4.93 0.24 -10.61
C VAL A 121 -4.03 -1.00 -10.50
N ILE A 122 -2.78 -0.76 -10.10
CA ILE A 122 -1.75 -1.80 -9.96
C ILE A 122 -1.71 -2.32 -8.53
N GLY A 123 -2.00 -1.45 -7.56
CA GLY A 123 -1.85 -1.75 -6.15
C GLY A 123 -2.24 -0.56 -5.28
N VAL A 124 -1.83 -0.61 -4.01
CA VAL A 124 -2.03 0.43 -3.01
C VAL A 124 -0.78 0.51 -2.13
N ILE A 125 -0.31 1.73 -1.85
CA ILE A 125 0.67 1.99 -0.77
C ILE A 125 -0.09 2.52 0.44
N SER A 126 0.17 1.91 1.59
CA SER A 126 -0.42 2.34 2.87
C SER A 126 0.66 2.77 3.85
N THR A 127 0.64 4.03 4.29
CA THR A 127 1.51 4.57 5.34
C THR A 127 0.74 4.77 6.64
N HIS A 128 1.31 4.34 7.77
CA HIS A 128 0.61 4.29 9.06
C HIS A 128 1.36 5.09 10.14
N PHE A 129 0.57 5.66 11.05
CA PHE A 129 1.03 6.65 12.03
C PHE A 129 0.61 6.22 13.44
N ASN A 130 1.48 6.39 14.43
CA ASN A 130 1.21 6.00 15.83
C ASN A 130 0.29 6.99 16.57
N LEU A 131 -0.04 8.12 15.94
CA LEU A 131 -0.96 9.14 16.44
C LEU A 131 -2.03 9.43 15.37
N PRO A 132 -3.18 9.99 15.76
CA PRO A 132 -4.11 10.57 14.80
C PRO A 132 -3.40 11.52 13.84
N ASN A 133 -3.80 11.54 12.58
CA ASN A 133 -3.10 12.32 11.55
C ASN A 133 -4.07 12.97 10.56
N THR A 134 -3.64 14.10 10.01
CA THR A 134 -4.31 14.86 8.95
C THR A 134 -3.27 15.33 7.95
N PHE A 135 -3.63 15.32 6.67
CA PHE A 135 -2.73 15.75 5.60
C PHE A 135 -3.23 17.03 4.97
N THR A 136 -2.30 17.91 4.62
CA THR A 136 -2.61 19.04 3.77
C THR A 136 -2.85 18.57 2.34
N LYS A 137 -3.62 19.34 1.58
CA LYS A 137 -3.82 19.09 0.14
C LYS A 137 -2.49 18.99 -0.61
N LYS A 138 -1.50 19.80 -0.24
CA LYS A 138 -0.21 19.85 -0.94
C LYS A 138 0.64 18.60 -0.70
N GLU A 139 0.66 18.10 0.54
CA GLU A 139 1.34 16.83 0.87
C GLU A 139 0.70 15.68 0.10
N LEU A 140 -0.63 15.66 0.04
CA LEU A 140 -1.38 14.66 -0.71
C LEU A 140 -1.05 14.66 -2.20
N GLU A 141 -1.19 15.80 -2.88
CA GLU A 141 -0.90 15.91 -4.32
C GLU A 141 0.54 15.47 -4.65
N THR A 142 1.48 15.83 -3.77
CA THR A 142 2.89 15.45 -3.93
C THR A 142 3.08 13.95 -3.80
N PHE A 143 2.40 13.32 -2.83
CA PHE A 143 2.47 11.88 -2.61
C PHE A 143 1.74 11.08 -3.69
N GLU A 144 0.60 11.55 -4.17
CA GLU A 144 -0.13 10.95 -5.30
C GLU A 144 0.70 11.00 -6.59
N SER A 145 1.38 12.12 -6.85
CA SER A 145 2.31 12.23 -7.98
C SER A 145 3.47 11.23 -7.88
N PHE A 146 3.96 10.98 -6.66
CA PHE A 146 4.94 9.93 -6.41
C PHE A 146 4.37 8.53 -6.68
N CYS A 147 3.16 8.24 -6.18
CA CYS A 147 2.48 6.95 -6.38
C CYS A 147 2.17 6.66 -7.86
N CYS A 148 1.81 7.68 -8.65
CA CYS A 148 1.61 7.54 -10.09
C CYS A 148 2.90 7.08 -10.80
N ARG A 149 4.04 7.72 -10.53
CA ARG A 149 5.34 7.30 -11.08
C ARG A 149 5.76 5.90 -10.62
N ALA A 150 5.52 5.58 -9.35
CA ALA A 150 5.76 4.25 -8.82
C ALA A 150 4.91 3.18 -9.54
N ALA A 151 3.64 3.49 -9.83
CA ALA A 151 2.75 2.61 -10.55
C ALA A 151 3.22 2.32 -11.98
N ASP A 152 3.72 3.34 -12.70
CA ASP A 152 4.29 3.17 -14.04
C ASP A 152 5.51 2.24 -14.03
N ILE A 153 6.40 2.40 -13.05
CA ILE A 153 7.57 1.53 -12.89
C ILE A 153 7.14 0.09 -12.60
N ILE A 154 6.24 -0.11 -11.64
CA ILE A 154 5.77 -1.45 -11.26
C ILE A 154 5.04 -2.12 -12.42
N GLU A 155 4.18 -1.40 -13.14
CA GLU A 155 3.47 -1.94 -14.30
C GLU A 155 4.44 -2.40 -15.40
N ALA A 156 5.56 -1.69 -15.60
CA ALA A 156 6.60 -2.10 -16.55
C ALA A 156 7.27 -3.42 -16.17
N PHE A 157 7.39 -3.76 -14.88
CA PHE A 157 7.89 -5.08 -14.45
C PHE A 157 6.85 -6.18 -14.61
N ILE A 158 5.55 -5.86 -14.46
CA ILE A 158 4.47 -6.85 -14.56
C ILE A 158 4.16 -7.23 -16.01
N LEU A 159 4.33 -6.30 -16.95
CA LEU A 159 4.00 -6.50 -18.36
C LEU A 159 5.15 -7.09 -19.21
N ASN A 160 6.35 -7.19 -18.66
CA ASN A 160 7.55 -7.72 -19.32
C ASN A 160 7.86 -9.16 -18.90
#